data_AF-A0A9C7WFK0-F1
#
_entry.id   AF-A0A9C7WFK0-F1
#
_cell.length_a   1.000
_cell.length_b   1.000
_cell.length_c   1.000
_cell.angle_alpha   90.00
_cell.angle_beta   90.00
_cell.angle_gamma   90.00
#
_symmetry.space_group_name_H-M   'P 1'
#
loop_
_entity.id
_entity.type
_entity.pdbx_description
1 polymer ?
#
loop_
_entity_poly.entity_id
_entity_poly.type
_entity_poly.pdbx_seq_one_letter_code
_entity_poly.pdbx_strand_id
1 'polypeptide(L)'
;MANMRCIGYLRRKFEVVERTLSLEGRSLRLLCVKDADSLLDREEYVREERLPYWAEVWASGLALAEYIFRNPFPPKGTVLDLGCGLGTAGIAAALAGHRVLACDHDPDALAFARCNAYLNRVASRMKFRLLNWHRPHL
;
A
#
# COMPACT_ATOMS: atom_id res chain seq x y z
N MET A 1 14.96 6.18 11.60
CA MET A 1 15.95 6.13 10.50
C MET A 1 15.45 5.38 9.24
N ALA A 2 14.81 4.20 9.34
CA ALA A 2 14.33 3.44 8.17
C ALA A 2 13.31 4.19 7.28
N ASN A 3 12.38 4.94 7.88
CA ASN A 3 11.37 5.74 7.16
C ASN A 3 11.98 6.73 6.16
N MET A 4 13.04 7.44 6.57
CA MET A 4 13.65 8.50 5.76
C MET A 4 14.43 7.95 4.56
N ARG A 5 15.02 6.75 4.69
CA ARG A 5 15.71 6.07 3.58
C ARG A 5 14.74 5.60 2.51
N CYS A 6 13.60 5.03 2.91
CA CYS A 6 12.62 4.51 1.96
C CYS A 6 11.92 5.66 1.20
N ILE A 7 11.52 6.74 1.90
CA ILE A 7 10.93 7.92 1.26
C ILE A 7 11.94 8.60 0.33
N GLY A 8 13.21 8.66 0.74
CA GLY A 8 14.29 9.17 -0.11
C GLY A 8 14.47 8.37 -1.40
N TYR A 9 14.28 7.05 -1.37
CA TYR A 9 14.28 6.22 -2.57
C TYR A 9 13.12 6.57 -3.51
N LEU A 10 11.89 6.64 -2.99
CA LEU A 10 10.70 6.94 -3.79
C LEU A 10 10.74 8.34 -4.40
N ARG A 11 11.23 9.34 -3.65
CA ARG A 11 11.42 10.72 -4.15
C ARG A 11 12.40 10.86 -5.32
N ARG A 12 13.30 9.89 -5.51
CA ARG A 12 14.19 9.88 -6.69
C ARG A 12 13.53 9.33 -7.94
N LYS A 13 12.45 8.54 -7.80
CA LYS A 13 11.74 7.88 -8.91
C LYS A 13 10.38 8.53 -9.22
N PHE A 14 9.78 9.20 -8.25
CA PHE A 14 8.43 9.75 -8.33
C PHE A 14 8.34 11.13 -7.67
N GLU A 15 7.50 12.00 -8.24
CA GLU A 15 6.98 13.14 -7.50
C GLU A 15 5.94 12.63 -6.50
N VAL A 16 6.18 12.82 -5.21
CA VAL A 16 5.37 12.22 -4.14
C VAL A 16 4.75 13.27 -3.23
N VAL A 17 3.58 12.96 -2.70
CA VAL A 17 2.85 13.76 -1.72
C VAL A 17 2.44 12.89 -0.54
N GLU A 18 2.52 13.43 0.68
CA GLU A 18 1.94 12.77 1.86
C GLU A 18 0.48 13.21 2.01
N ARG A 19 -0.43 12.25 2.10
CA ARG A 19 -1.85 12.45 2.38
C ARG A 19 -2.15 11.88 3.75
N THR A 20 -2.91 12.62 4.54
CA THR A 20 -3.45 12.13 5.82
C THR A 20 -4.94 11.90 5.66
N LEU A 21 -5.37 10.67 5.90
CA LEU A 21 -6.77 10.25 5.81
C LEU A 21 -7.30 10.03 7.22
N SER A 22 -8.50 10.57 7.48
CA SER A 22 -9.21 10.35 8.74
C SER A 22 -10.29 9.31 8.50
N LEU A 23 -10.14 8.13 9.09
CA LEU A 23 -11.03 6.97 8.91
C LEU A 23 -11.46 6.49 10.30
N GLU A 24 -12.75 6.57 10.63
CA GLU A 24 -13.31 6.07 11.90
C GLU A 24 -12.55 6.59 13.15
N GLY A 25 -12.24 7.89 13.17
CA GLY A 25 -11.51 8.53 14.28
C GLY A 25 -10.02 8.18 14.36
N ARG A 26 -9.49 7.44 13.39
CA ARG A 26 -8.07 7.10 13.27
C ARG A 26 -7.44 7.86 12.10
N SER A 27 -6.14 8.15 12.22
CA SER A 27 -5.36 8.79 11.18
C SER A 27 -4.50 7.77 10.44
N LEU A 28 -4.62 7.74 9.11
CA LEU A 28 -3.80 6.93 8.21
C LEU A 28 -2.96 7.86 7.33
N ARG A 29 -1.64 7.71 7.37
CA ARG A 29 -0.73 8.54 6.56
C ARG A 29 -0.20 7.76 5.38
N LEU A 30 -0.44 8.24 4.17
CA LEU A 30 -0.02 7.60 2.93
C LEU A 30 0.90 8.55 2.16
N LEU A 31 2.07 8.07 1.80
CA LEU A 31 2.83 8.60 0.68
C LEU A 31 2.19 8.08 -0.61
N CYS A 32 1.89 9.00 -1.51
CA CYS A 32 1.27 8.76 -2.80
C CYS A 32 2.14 9.37 -3.90
N VAL A 33 1.98 8.90 -5.13
CA VAL A 33 2.40 9.68 -6.30
C VAL A 33 1.51 10.92 -6.37
N LYS A 34 2.09 12.09 -6.66
CA LYS A 34 1.35 13.36 -6.65
C LYS A 34 0.25 13.38 -7.71
N ASP A 35 0.58 12.85 -8.89
CA ASP A 35 -0.29 12.72 -10.05
C ASP A 35 -0.11 11.30 -10.61
N ALA A 36 -1.09 10.42 -10.40
CA ALA A 36 -1.00 9.04 -10.89
C ALA A 36 -1.18 8.96 -12.41
N ASP A 37 -1.94 9.88 -13.02
CA ASP A 37 -2.15 9.91 -14.46
C ASP A 37 -0.83 10.19 -15.19
N SER A 38 0.08 10.97 -14.57
CA SER A 38 1.45 11.18 -15.10
C SER A 38 2.27 9.90 -15.29
N LEU A 39 1.85 8.77 -14.71
CA LEU A 39 2.51 7.49 -14.90
C LEU A 39 2.08 6.78 -16.18
N LEU A 40 0.91 7.13 -16.75
CA LEU A 40 0.35 6.51 -17.95
C LEU A 40 1.27 6.68 -19.17
N ASP A 41 1.96 7.83 -19.25
CA ASP A 41 2.84 8.18 -20.36
C ASP A 41 4.26 7.61 -20.23
N ARG A 42 4.58 6.90 -19.14
CA ARG A 42 5.92 6.32 -18.97
C ARG A 42 6.12 5.13 -19.91
N GLU A 43 7.26 5.11 -20.60
CA GLU A 43 7.61 4.06 -21.57
C GLU A 43 7.46 2.63 -21.02
N GLU A 44 7.78 2.39 -19.75
CA GLU A 44 7.63 1.09 -19.10
C GLU A 44 6.18 0.59 -19.12
N TYR A 45 5.23 1.43 -18.73
CA TYR A 45 3.81 1.10 -18.67
C TYR A 45 3.18 0.99 -20.06
N VAL A 46 3.60 1.85 -20.99
CA VAL A 46 3.15 1.80 -22.39
C VAL A 46 3.65 0.53 -23.08
N ARG A 47 4.94 0.18 -22.91
CA ARG A 47 5.55 -1.00 -23.56
C ARG A 47 5.00 -2.31 -23.03
N GLU A 48 4.67 -2.37 -21.75
CA GLU A 48 4.11 -3.57 -21.12
C GLU A 48 2.58 -3.64 -21.21
N GLU A 49 1.91 -2.65 -21.82
CA GLU A 49 0.44 -2.50 -21.83
C GLU A 49 -0.17 -2.60 -20.42
N ARG A 50 0.54 -2.07 -19.41
CA ARG A 50 0.15 -2.13 -18.00
C ARG A 50 -0.29 -0.76 -17.53
N LEU A 51 -1.40 -0.72 -16.80
CA LEU A 51 -1.89 0.51 -16.18
C LEU A 51 -1.40 0.59 -14.71
N PRO A 52 -0.85 1.73 -14.27
CA PRO A 52 -0.29 1.92 -12.93
C PRO A 52 -1.36 2.14 -11.87
N TYR A 53 -2.41 1.30 -11.87
CA TYR A 53 -3.54 1.41 -10.94
C TYR A 53 -3.15 1.38 -9.47
N TRP A 54 -1.98 0.83 -9.14
CA TRP A 54 -1.45 0.80 -7.79
C TRP A 54 -1.19 2.20 -7.20
N ALA A 55 -0.98 3.23 -8.05
CA ALA A 55 -0.57 4.56 -7.62
C ALA A 55 -1.72 5.40 -7.03
N GLU A 56 -2.96 4.97 -7.26
CA GLU A 56 -4.16 5.64 -6.79
C GLU A 56 -4.61 5.17 -5.40
N VAL A 57 -5.22 6.08 -4.65
CA VAL A 57 -5.91 5.74 -3.41
C VAL A 57 -7.38 5.46 -3.74
N TRP A 58 -7.68 4.20 -4.05
CA TRP A 58 -9.02 3.79 -4.44
C TRP A 58 -10.04 3.90 -3.29
N ALA A 59 -11.25 4.38 -3.62
CA ALA A 59 -12.36 4.50 -2.68
C ALA A 59 -12.73 3.15 -2.01
N SER A 60 -12.59 2.03 -2.73
CA SER A 60 -12.79 0.69 -2.20
C SER A 60 -11.79 0.34 -1.09
N GLY A 61 -10.52 0.75 -1.24
CA GLY A 61 -9.49 0.56 -0.22
C GLY A 61 -9.77 1.37 1.04
N LEU A 62 -10.32 2.59 0.89
CA LEU A 62 -10.77 3.42 2.01
C LEU A 62 -11.96 2.78 2.74
N ALA A 63 -12.99 2.37 1.99
CA ALA A 63 -14.18 1.72 2.55
C ALA A 63 -13.82 0.42 3.30
N LEU A 64 -12.88 -0.37 2.77
CA LEU A 64 -12.41 -1.57 3.46
C LEU A 64 -11.63 -1.24 4.74
N ALA A 65 -10.80 -0.20 4.73
CA ALA A 65 -10.09 0.26 5.93
C ALA A 65 -11.07 0.73 7.03
N GLU A 66 -12.10 1.49 6.67
CA GLU A 66 -13.17 1.89 7.61
C GLU A 66 -13.91 0.67 8.15
N TYR A 67 -14.26 -0.28 7.28
CA TYR A 67 -14.91 -1.52 7.69
C TYR A 67 -14.07 -2.30 8.71
N ILE A 68 -12.76 -2.44 8.48
CA ILE A 68 -11.83 -3.11 9.39
C ILE A 68 -11.78 -2.42 10.76
N PHE A 69 -11.75 -1.09 10.79
CA PHE A 69 -11.74 -0.34 12.05
C PHE A 69 -13.04 -0.47 12.83
N ARG A 70 -14.17 -0.55 12.14
CA ARG A 70 -15.50 -0.76 12.76
C ARG A 70 -15.74 -2.18 13.24
N ASN A 71 -15.22 -3.15 12.50
CA ASN A 71 -15.53 -4.56 12.68
C ASN A 71 -14.24 -5.31 13.05
N PRO A 72 -13.72 -5.15 14.29
CA PRO A 72 -12.57 -5.90 14.72
C PRO A 72 -12.90 -7.39 14.70
N PHE A 73 -12.22 -8.13 13.82
CA PHE A 73 -12.37 -9.57 13.73
C PHE A 73 -11.33 -10.28 14.61
N PRO A 74 -11.62 -11.49 15.12
CA PRO A 74 -10.73 -12.15 16.07
C PRO A 74 -9.31 -12.27 15.52
N PRO A 75 -8.27 -12.02 16.33
CA PRO A 75 -6.88 -12.19 15.92
C PRO A 75 -6.55 -13.69 15.87
N LYS A 76 -7.09 -14.40 14.88
CA LYS A 76 -6.72 -15.78 14.55
C LYS A 76 -6.19 -15.80 13.13
N GLY A 77 -4.86 -15.69 13.02
CA GLY A 77 -4.14 -15.88 11.75
C GLY A 77 -3.47 -14.64 11.18
N THR A 78 -2.89 -14.82 10.00
CA THR A 78 -2.26 -13.76 9.19
C THR A 78 -3.25 -13.31 8.12
N VAL A 79 -3.44 -11.99 7.98
CA VAL A 79 -4.24 -11.39 6.92
C VAL A 79 -3.41 -11.36 5.63
N LEU A 80 -4.00 -11.79 4.52
CA LEU A 80 -3.45 -11.57 3.18
C LEU A 80 -4.12 -10.35 2.56
N ASP A 81 -3.34 -9.32 2.23
CA ASP A 81 -3.78 -8.16 1.47
C ASP A 81 -3.28 -8.34 0.03
N LEU A 82 -4.18 -8.81 -0.85
CA LEU A 82 -3.89 -9.17 -2.24
C LEU A 82 -4.21 -8.01 -3.17
N GLY A 83 -3.24 -7.57 -3.97
CA GLY A 83 -3.36 -6.33 -4.74
C GLY A 83 -3.30 -5.12 -3.81
N CYS A 84 -2.32 -5.10 -2.92
CA CYS A 84 -2.28 -4.16 -1.81
C CYS A 84 -2.09 -2.70 -2.25
N GLY A 85 -1.58 -2.44 -3.46
CA GLY A 85 -1.31 -1.10 -3.97
C GLY A 85 -0.44 -0.30 -2.99
N LEU A 86 -0.93 0.87 -2.55
CA LEU A 86 -0.28 1.71 -1.55
C LEU A 86 -0.36 1.17 -0.10
N GLY A 87 -1.03 0.05 0.13
CA GLY A 87 -1.13 -0.66 1.41
C GLY A 87 -2.26 -0.20 2.33
N THR A 88 -3.25 0.57 1.84
CA THR A 88 -4.31 1.18 2.66
C THR A 88 -5.01 0.18 3.58
N ALA A 89 -5.56 -0.90 3.02
CA ALA A 89 -6.31 -1.91 3.78
C ALA A 89 -5.39 -2.74 4.69
N GLY A 90 -4.23 -3.18 4.20
CA GLY A 90 -3.25 -3.90 5.00
C GLY A 90 -2.71 -3.10 6.18
N ILE A 91 -2.48 -1.79 6.02
CA ILE A 91 -2.07 -0.91 7.13
C ILE A 91 -3.21 -0.77 8.14
N ALA A 92 -4.47 -0.63 7.69
CA ALA A 92 -5.62 -0.60 8.58
C ALA A 92 -5.73 -1.90 9.41
N ALA A 93 -5.58 -3.07 8.77
CA ALA A 93 -5.53 -4.35 9.46
C ALA A 93 -4.37 -4.42 10.46
N ALA A 94 -3.18 -3.93 10.09
CA ALA A 94 -2.02 -3.92 10.99
C ALA A 94 -2.22 -2.97 12.19
N LEU A 95 -2.87 -1.82 11.99
CA LEU A 95 -3.28 -0.89 13.05
C LEU A 95 -4.39 -1.45 13.95
N ALA A 96 -5.22 -2.35 13.43
CA ALA A 96 -6.18 -3.13 14.21
C ALA A 96 -5.52 -4.30 14.97
N GLY A 97 -4.21 -4.53 14.79
CA GLY A 97 -3.43 -5.49 15.55
C GLY A 97 -3.12 -6.79 14.81
N HIS A 98 -3.50 -6.93 13.54
CA HIS A 98 -3.24 -8.13 12.75
C HIS A 98 -1.79 -8.19 12.24
N ARG A 99 -1.33 -9.41 11.95
CA ARG A 99 -0.14 -9.63 11.10
C ARG A 99 -0.62 -9.69 9.67
N VAL A 100 0.07 -9.00 8.77
CA VAL A 100 -0.35 -8.87 7.38
C VAL A 100 0.76 -9.33 6.45
N LEU A 101 0.39 -10.10 5.43
CA LEU A 101 1.19 -10.31 4.23
C LEU A 101 0.55 -9.47 3.12
N ALA A 102 1.22 -8.39 2.72
CA ALA A 102 0.81 -7.54 1.60
C ALA A 102 1.48 -8.03 0.31
N CYS A 103 0.68 -8.23 -0.73
CA CYS A 103 1.12 -8.74 -2.02
C CYS A 103 0.62 -7.83 -3.14
N ASP A 104 1.51 -7.55 -4.08
CA ASP A 104 1.16 -6.88 -5.33
C ASP A 104 1.99 -7.48 -6.46
N HIS A 105 1.49 -7.35 -7.69
CA HIS A 105 2.20 -7.72 -8.89
C HIS A 105 3.26 -6.69 -9.29
N ASP A 106 3.16 -5.47 -8.75
CA ASP A 106 4.06 -4.37 -9.07
C ASP A 106 5.09 -4.10 -7.94
N PRO A 107 6.40 -4.07 -8.25
CA PRO A 107 7.43 -3.81 -7.24
C PRO A 107 7.39 -2.38 -6.69
N ASP A 108 6.96 -1.39 -7.46
CA ASP A 108 6.83 0.00 -6.98
C ASP A 108 5.67 0.12 -6.00
N ALA A 109 4.54 -0.54 -6.28
CA ALA A 109 3.43 -0.64 -5.32
C ALA A 109 3.92 -1.16 -3.96
N LEU A 110 4.69 -2.24 -3.96
CA LEU A 110 5.26 -2.80 -2.72
C LEU A 110 6.25 -1.87 -2.02
N ALA A 111 7.01 -1.07 -2.78
CA ALA A 111 7.91 -0.07 -2.21
C ALA A 111 7.11 1.05 -1.51
N PHE A 112 6.03 1.52 -2.12
CA PHE A 112 5.10 2.47 -1.51
C PHE A 112 4.41 1.89 -0.28
N ALA A 113 3.82 0.69 -0.38
CA ALA A 113 3.18 0.00 0.74
C ALA A 113 4.14 -0.16 1.94
N ARG A 114 5.40 -0.51 1.68
CA ARG A 114 6.43 -0.62 2.71
C ARG A 114 6.73 0.73 3.38
N CYS A 115 6.86 1.80 2.61
CA CYS A 115 7.05 3.14 3.17
C CYS A 115 5.84 3.59 3.99
N ASN A 116 4.63 3.33 3.50
CA ASN A 116 3.40 3.67 4.19
C ASN A 116 3.26 2.87 5.49
N ALA A 117 3.69 1.61 5.53
CA ALA A 117 3.77 0.84 6.76
C ALA A 117 4.77 1.44 7.78
N TYR A 118 5.89 2.01 7.32
CA TYR A 118 6.82 2.75 8.21
C TYR A 118 6.21 4.06 8.70
N LEU A 119 5.54 4.82 7.84
CA LEU A 119 4.84 6.06 8.21
C LEU A 119 3.78 5.83 9.28
N ASN A 120 3.07 4.71 9.21
CA ASN A 120 2.05 4.34 10.20
C ASN A 120 2.60 3.50 11.37
N ARG A 121 3.93 3.29 11.45
CA ARG A 121 4.60 2.53 12.52
C ARG A 121 4.10 1.09 12.67
N VAL A 122 3.67 0.47 11.58
CA VAL A 122 3.16 -0.91 11.53
C VAL A 122 4.05 -1.87 10.74
N ALA A 123 5.20 -1.40 10.22
CA ALA A 123 6.11 -2.22 9.42
C ALA A 123 6.54 -3.55 10.09
N SER A 124 6.61 -3.61 11.43
CA SER A 124 6.93 -4.87 12.16
C SER A 124 5.82 -5.92 12.09
N ARG A 125 4.60 -5.52 11.75
CA ARG A 125 3.43 -6.39 11.60
C ARG A 125 3.16 -6.80 10.15
N MET A 126 3.89 -6.22 9.20
CA MET A 126 3.65 -6.42 7.77
C MET A 126 4.84 -7.10 7.08
N LYS A 127 4.56 -8.08 6.24
CA LYS A 127 5.49 -8.65 5.25
C LYS A 127 5.02 -8.26 3.86
N PHE A 128 5.95 -8.20 2.91
CA PHE A 128 5.69 -7.77 1.53
C PHE A 128 6.23 -8.83 0.58
N ARG A 129 5.42 -9.26 -0.40
CA ARG A 129 5.83 -10.25 -1.41
C ARG A 129 5.34 -9.84 -2.79
N LEU A 130 6.23 -9.87 -3.77
CA LEU A 130 5.86 -9.77 -5.17
C LEU A 130 5.07 -11.03 -5.55
N LEU A 131 3.87 -10.84 -6.10
CA LEU A 131 3.00 -11.94 -6.48
C LEU A 131 2.36 -11.65 -7.82
N ASN A 132 2.74 -12.44 -8.83
CA ASN A 132 2.06 -12.44 -10.12
C ASN A 132 0.79 -13.29 -10.02
N TRP A 133 -0.38 -12.68 -10.21
CA TRP A 133 -1.66 -13.37 -10.06
C TRP A 133 -1.92 -14.38 -11.19
N HIS A 134 -1.30 -14.21 -12.36
CA HIS A 134 -1.36 -15.18 -13.45
C HIS A 134 -0.50 -16.42 -13.19
N ARG A 135 0.43 -16.36 -12.23
CA ARG A 135 1.28 -17.47 -11.80
C ARG A 135 1.45 -17.43 -10.28
N PRO A 136 0.39 -17.75 -9.52
CA PRO A 136 0.31 -17.46 -8.08
C PRO A 136 1.10 -18.47 -7.25
N HIS A 137 2.41 -18.48 -7.39
CA HIS A 137 3.32 -19.24 -6.54
C HIS A 137 3.73 -18.37 -5.35
N LEU A 138 3.14 -18.69 -4.19
CA LEU A 138 3.41 -18.03 -2.91
C LEU A 138 4.61 -18.66 -2.22
#